data_AF-A0A448NQV7-F1
#
_entry.id   AF-A0A448NQV7-F1
#
_cell.length_a   1.000
_cell.length_b   1.000
_cell.length_c   1.000
_cell.angle_alpha   90.00
_cell.angle_beta   90.00
_cell.angle_gamma   90.00
#
_symmetry.space_group_name_H-M   'P 1'
#
loop_
_entity.id
_entity.type
_entity.pdbx_description
1 polymer ?
#
loop_
_entity_poly.entity_id
_entity_poly.type
_entity_poly.pdbx_seq_one_letter_code
_entity_poly.pdbx_strand_id
1 'polypeptide(L)'
;MTNSLWQNALFNICFPVGLIFIFAGLLMFYLPPKKINSLYGYRTTSSMKNQDRWNFAQRLSAIEMLKLGAFLMLTSLLPLFTNFSNSLSLIIGVSLTLIGLTLLFVKVEKAIKRKFSN
;
A
#
# COMPACT_ATOMS: atom_id res chain seq x y z
N MET A 1 33.68 -2.56 2.47
CA MET A 1 32.94 -2.71 1.20
C MET A 1 31.57 -2.08 1.41
N THR A 2 31.34 -0.90 0.85
CA THR A 2 30.00 -0.29 0.84
C THR A 2 29.13 -1.13 -0.09
N ASN A 3 28.05 -1.72 0.44
CA ASN A 3 27.06 -2.37 -0.43
C ASN A 3 26.45 -1.26 -1.29
N SER A 4 26.58 -1.36 -2.62
CA SER A 4 25.90 -0.42 -3.52
C SER A 4 24.39 -0.44 -3.23
N LEU A 5 23.69 0.71 -3.32
CA LEU A 5 22.25 0.81 -3.02
C LEU A 5 21.43 -0.29 -3.73
N TRP A 6 21.77 -0.56 -4.98
CA TRP A 6 21.16 -1.57 -5.85
C TRP A 6 21.32 -3.03 -5.37
N GLN A 7 22.24 -3.28 -4.44
CA GLN A 7 22.43 -4.59 -3.82
C GLN A 7 21.73 -4.70 -2.46
N ASN A 8 21.20 -3.60 -1.91
CA ASN A 8 20.54 -3.63 -0.61
C ASN A 8 19.11 -4.19 -0.72
N ALA A 9 18.82 -5.24 0.06
CA ALA A 9 17.51 -5.88 0.07
C ALA A 9 16.35 -4.93 0.42
N LEU A 10 16.55 -3.96 1.32
CA LEU A 10 15.52 -2.99 1.70
C LEU A 10 15.12 -2.12 0.51
N PHE A 11 16.10 -1.62 -0.26
CA PHE A 11 15.85 -0.83 -1.47
C PHE A 11 15.11 -1.69 -2.52
N ASN A 12 15.64 -2.88 -2.80
CA ASN A 12 15.10 -3.79 -3.83
C ASN A 12 13.68 -4.29 -3.52
N ILE A 13 13.24 -4.24 -2.26
CA ILE A 13 11.86 -4.58 -1.86
C ILE A 13 10.99 -3.33 -1.83
N CYS A 14 11.38 -2.32 -1.04
CA CYS A 14 10.49 -1.20 -0.75
C CYS A 14 10.31 -0.24 -1.94
N PHE A 15 11.33 -0.04 -2.78
CA PHE A 15 11.23 0.89 -3.91
C PHE A 15 10.23 0.38 -4.98
N PRO A 16 10.35 -0.85 -5.53
CA PRO A 16 9.40 -1.32 -6.53
C PRO A 16 7.97 -1.46 -5.98
N VAL A 17 7.83 -1.96 -4.75
CA VAL A 17 6.52 -2.08 -4.10
C VAL A 17 5.90 -0.70 -3.89
N GLY A 18 6.68 0.26 -3.39
CA GLY A 18 6.23 1.64 -3.19
C GLY A 18 5.76 2.28 -4.49
N LEU A 19 6.53 2.10 -5.57
CA LEU A 19 6.18 2.58 -6.91
C LEU A 19 4.87 1.98 -7.42
N ILE A 20 4.68 0.66 -7.29
CA ILE A 20 3.43 -0.03 -7.66
C ILE A 20 2.24 0.53 -6.89
N PHE A 21 2.39 0.74 -5.57
CA PHE A 21 1.32 1.31 -4.75
C PHE A 21 0.97 2.75 -5.13
N ILE A 22 1.96 3.57 -5.49
CA ILE A 22 1.71 4.92 -6.00
C ILE A 22 0.93 4.86 -7.31
N PHE A 23 1.39 4.06 -8.29
CA PHE A 23 0.70 3.95 -9.58
C PHE A 23 -0.72 3.39 -9.43
N ALA A 24 -0.89 2.32 -8.66
CA ALA A 24 -2.20 1.74 -8.39
C ALA A 24 -3.12 2.75 -7.67
N GLY A 25 -2.59 3.46 -6.67
CA GLY A 25 -3.31 4.50 -5.94
C GLY A 25 -3.74 5.66 -6.84
N LEU A 26 -2.86 6.16 -7.72
CA LEU A 26 -3.18 7.21 -8.68
C LEU A 26 -4.23 6.74 -9.69
N LEU A 27 -4.03 5.57 -10.29
CA LEU A 27 -4.97 4.96 -11.23
C LEU A 27 -6.36 4.85 -10.59
N MET A 28 -6.42 4.35 -9.37
CA MET A 28 -7.67 4.14 -8.65
C MET A 28 -8.31 5.45 -8.16
N PHE A 29 -7.52 6.48 -7.89
CA PHE A 29 -8.01 7.80 -7.49
C PHE A 29 -8.65 8.54 -8.66
N TYR A 30 -8.03 8.50 -9.84
CA TYR A 30 -8.51 9.21 -11.04
C TYR A 30 -9.50 8.39 -11.87
N LEU A 31 -9.33 7.07 -11.93
CA LEU A 31 -10.15 6.13 -12.68
C LEU A 31 -10.70 5.03 -11.75
N PRO A 32 -11.49 5.39 -10.70
CA PRO A 32 -12.09 4.39 -9.85
C PRO A 32 -13.10 3.55 -10.63
N PRO A 33 -13.25 2.25 -10.31
CA PRO A 33 -14.28 1.44 -10.93
C PRO A 33 -15.66 1.97 -10.55
N LYS A 34 -16.44 2.39 -11.55
CA LYS A 34 -17.73 3.07 -11.36
C LYS A 34 -18.84 2.15 -10.85
N LYS A 35 -18.72 0.84 -11.07
CA LYS A 35 -19.69 -0.18 -10.67
C LYS A 35 -18.95 -1.31 -9.94
N ILE A 36 -19.65 -1.95 -9.02
CA ILE A 36 -19.17 -3.18 -8.38
C ILE A 36 -18.87 -4.20 -9.48
N ASN A 37 -17.64 -4.71 -9.52
CA ASN A 37 -17.19 -5.70 -10.49
C ASN A 37 -16.07 -6.57 -9.89
N SER A 38 -15.75 -7.66 -10.59
CA SER A 38 -14.72 -8.62 -10.19
C SER A 38 -13.34 -8.38 -10.81
N LEU A 39 -13.19 -7.41 -11.72
CA LEU A 39 -11.94 -7.19 -12.47
C LEU A 39 -10.91 -6.40 -11.67
N TYR A 40 -11.29 -5.24 -11.13
CA TYR A 40 -10.38 -4.40 -10.35
C TYR A 40 -11.09 -3.55 -9.31
N GLY A 41 -10.31 -3.08 -8.34
CA GLY A 41 -10.77 -2.27 -7.21
C GLY A 41 -10.50 -2.89 -5.85
N TYR A 42 -10.82 -2.16 -4.79
CA TYR A 42 -10.81 -2.66 -3.42
C TYR A 42 -12.08 -3.49 -3.19
N ARG A 43 -11.92 -4.81 -3.13
CA ARG A 43 -12.98 -5.82 -3.25
C ARG A 43 -13.09 -6.69 -2.00
N THR A 44 -13.45 -6.09 -0.88
CA THR A 44 -13.83 -6.83 0.33
C THR A 44 -15.34 -7.02 0.38
N THR A 45 -15.80 -8.05 1.10
CA THR A 45 -17.24 -8.30 1.33
C THR A 45 -17.95 -7.06 1.88
N SER A 46 -17.30 -6.30 2.76
CA SER A 46 -17.84 -5.05 3.31
C SER A 46 -18.01 -3.96 2.25
N SER A 47 -17.03 -3.80 1.36
CA SER A 47 -17.03 -2.76 0.31
C SER A 47 -18.04 -3.05 -0.80
N MET A 48 -18.28 -4.31 -1.12
CA MET A 48 -19.13 -4.73 -2.24
C MET A 48 -20.62 -4.83 -1.91
N LYS A 49 -21.04 -4.54 -0.67
CA LYS A 49 -22.45 -4.69 -0.26
C LYS A 49 -23.42 -3.80 -1.03
N ASN A 50 -23.03 -2.57 -1.37
CA ASN A 50 -23.82 -1.64 -2.17
C ASN A 50 -22.92 -0.58 -2.82
N GLN A 51 -23.49 0.20 -3.74
CA GLN A 51 -22.73 1.16 -4.54
C GLN A 51 -22.11 2.30 -3.70
N ASP A 52 -22.75 2.72 -2.61
CA ASP A 52 -22.20 3.77 -1.74
C ASP A 52 -20.97 3.31 -0.97
N ARG A 53 -21.01 2.09 -0.43
CA ARG A 53 -19.87 1.44 0.22
C ARG A 53 -18.75 1.21 -0.78
N TRP A 54 -19.08 0.82 -2.01
CA TRP A 54 -18.13 0.62 -3.08
C TRP A 54 -17.39 1.92 -3.41
N ASN A 55 -18.12 2.99 -3.73
CA ASN A 55 -17.57 4.29 -4.08
C ASN A 55 -16.69 4.86 -2.96
N PHE A 56 -17.15 4.73 -1.70
CA PHE A 56 -16.39 5.15 -0.54
C PHE A 56 -15.08 4.36 -0.38
N ALA A 57 -15.15 3.03 -0.48
CA ALA A 57 -13.99 2.17 -0.34
C ALA A 57 -12.95 2.40 -1.45
N GLN A 58 -13.39 2.64 -2.69
CA GLN A 58 -12.47 2.87 -3.80
C GLN A 58 -11.63 4.14 -3.56
N ARG A 59 -12.28 5.25 -3.20
CA ARG A 59 -11.59 6.51 -2.95
C ARG A 59 -10.65 6.43 -1.73
N LEU A 60 -11.10 5.81 -0.65
CA LEU A 60 -10.29 5.71 0.56
C LEU A 60 -9.07 4.79 0.38
N SER A 61 -9.27 3.63 -0.23
CA SER A 61 -8.17 2.69 -0.50
C SER A 61 -7.14 3.29 -1.45
N ALA A 62 -7.55 4.04 -2.48
CA ALA A 62 -6.63 4.78 -3.34
C ALA A 62 -5.73 5.74 -2.53
N ILE A 63 -6.30 6.50 -1.60
CA ILE A 63 -5.54 7.41 -0.73
C ILE A 63 -4.59 6.65 0.20
N GLU A 64 -5.01 5.54 0.81
CA GLU A 64 -4.13 4.74 1.67
C GLU A 64 -3.03 4.02 0.86
N MET A 65 -3.29 3.63 -0.39
CA MET A 65 -2.26 3.12 -1.32
C MET A 65 -1.20 4.18 -1.60
N LEU A 66 -1.60 5.43 -1.89
CA LEU A 66 -0.65 6.53 -2.10
C LEU A 66 0.21 6.80 -0.86
N LYS A 67 -0.40 6.80 0.34
CA LYS A 67 0.33 6.97 1.60
C LYS A 67 1.33 5.85 1.84
N LEU A 68 0.91 4.59 1.65
CA LEU A 68 1.77 3.42 1.81
C LEU A 68 2.91 3.45 0.80
N GLY A 69 2.60 3.75 -0.47
CA GLY A 69 3.59 3.82 -1.53
C GLY A 69 4.64 4.90 -1.28
N ALA A 70 4.21 6.12 -0.89
CA ALA A 70 5.12 7.20 -0.53
C ALA A 70 5.98 6.84 0.69
N PHE A 71 5.39 6.22 1.71
CA PHE A 71 6.13 5.75 2.88
C PHE A 71 7.21 4.73 2.50
N LEU A 72 6.87 3.71 1.69
CA LEU A 72 7.82 2.69 1.25
C LEU A 72 8.94 3.28 0.37
N MET A 73 8.62 4.23 -0.50
CA MET A 73 9.62 4.95 -1.31
C MET A 73 10.60 5.71 -0.41
N LEU A 74 10.12 6.41 0.61
CA LEU A 74 11.00 7.12 1.55
C LEU A 74 11.87 6.13 2.35
N THR A 75 11.31 5.04 2.86
CA THR A 75 12.09 4.04 3.61
C THR A 75 13.10 3.30 2.75
N SER A 76 12.88 3.20 1.44
CA SER A 76 13.84 2.58 0.51
C SER A 76 15.17 3.32 0.44
N LEU A 77 15.21 4.61 0.82
CA LEU A 77 16.41 5.46 0.83
C LEU A 77 17.23 5.32 2.12
N LEU A 78 16.72 4.64 3.16
CA LEU A 78 17.46 4.44 4.42
C LEU A 78 18.87 3.83 4.26
N PRO A 79 19.12 2.88 3.34
CA PRO A 79 20.47 2.35 3.12
C PRO A 79 21.51 3.38 2.67
N LEU A 80 21.10 4.58 2.26
CA LEU A 80 22.03 5.69 1.99
C LEU A 80 22.64 6.28 3.27
N PHE A 81 21.98 6.08 4.41
CA PHE A 81 22.34 6.65 5.70
C PHE A 81 22.69 5.58 6.74
N THR A 82 22.48 4.29 6.44
CA THR A 82 22.70 3.18 7.36
C THR A 82 23.50 2.05 6.73
N ASN A 83 24.23 1.30 7.55
CA ASN A 83 25.01 0.12 7.14
C ASN A 83 24.39 -1.16 7.71
N PHE A 84 23.09 -1.37 7.48
CA PHE A 84 22.44 -2.59 7.93
C PHE A 84 23.00 -3.83 7.22
N SER A 85 23.10 -4.93 7.97
CA SER A 85 23.40 -6.22 7.36
C SER A 85 22.31 -6.60 6.35
N ASN A 86 22.66 -7.46 5.38
CA ASN A 86 21.72 -7.87 4.34
C ASN A 86 20.48 -8.57 4.95
N SER A 87 20.69 -9.45 5.93
CA SER A 87 19.62 -10.15 6.65
C SER A 87 18.67 -9.18 7.36
N LEU A 88 19.22 -8.15 8.02
CA LEU A 88 18.40 -7.14 8.70
C LEU A 88 17.61 -6.30 7.70
N SER A 89 18.25 -5.88 6.59
CA SER A 89 17.60 -5.10 5.52
C SER A 89 16.42 -5.88 4.90
N LEU A 90 16.59 -7.19 4.70
CA LEU A 90 15.55 -8.08 4.20
C LEU A 90 14.38 -8.15 5.19
N ILE A 91 14.64 -8.41 6.47
CA ILE A 91 13.61 -8.49 7.51
C ILE A 91 12.82 -7.19 7.57
N ILE A 92 13.51 -6.03 7.62
CA ILE A 92 12.85 -4.72 7.65
C ILE A 92 11.97 -4.52 6.41
N GLY A 93 12.49 -4.78 5.21
CA GLY A 93 11.75 -4.55 3.96
C GLY A 93 10.47 -5.40 3.85
N VAL A 94 10.56 -6.68 4.20
CA VAL A 94 9.40 -7.57 4.23
C VAL A 94 8.41 -7.16 5.31
N SER A 95 8.88 -6.89 6.53
CA SER A 95 8.03 -6.49 7.66
C SER A 95 7.28 -5.18 7.38
N LEU A 96 7.97 -4.14 6.88
CA LEU A 96 7.34 -2.86 6.52
C LEU A 96 6.25 -3.05 5.46
N THR A 97 6.51 -3.89 4.45
CA THR A 97 5.54 -4.16 3.39
C THR A 97 4.30 -4.87 3.93
N LEU A 98 4.48 -5.96 4.69
CA LEU A 98 3.37 -6.75 5.23
C LEU A 98 2.54 -5.98 6.27
N ILE A 99 3.20 -5.25 7.17
CA ILE A 99 2.54 -4.41 8.16
C ILE A 99 1.80 -3.28 7.46
N GLY A 100 2.43 -2.62 6.49
CA GLY A 100 1.83 -1.53 5.72
C GLY A 100 0.57 -1.96 4.96
N LEU A 101 0.64 -3.11 4.28
CA LEU A 101 -0.51 -3.77 3.64
C LEU A 101 -1.64 -4.04 4.63
N THR A 102 -1.31 -4.67 5.75
CA THR A 102 -2.30 -5.01 6.80
C THR A 102 -2.97 -3.75 7.33
N LEU A 103 -2.21 -2.69 7.61
CA LEU A 103 -2.75 -1.42 8.08
C LEU A 103 -3.65 -0.74 7.06
N LEU A 104 -3.31 -0.81 5.76
CA LEU A 104 -4.17 -0.31 4.68
C LEU A 104 -5.55 -0.99 4.72
N PHE A 105 -5.59 -2.32 4.72
CA PHE A 105 -6.85 -3.07 4.79
C PHE A 105 -7.63 -2.76 6.08
N VAL A 106 -6.96 -2.79 7.24
CA VAL A 106 -7.60 -2.51 8.52
C VAL A 106 -8.20 -1.11 8.57
N LYS A 107 -7.49 -0.09 8.07
CA LYS A 107 -8.01 1.29 8.03
C LYS A 107 -9.23 1.42 7.14
N VAL A 108 -9.18 0.85 5.94
CA VAL A 108 -10.31 0.91 4.99
C VAL A 108 -11.52 0.17 5.57
N GLU A 109 -11.34 -1.05 6.08
CA GLU A 109 -12.44 -1.83 6.68
C GLU A 109 -13.03 -1.15 7.92
N LYS A 110 -12.19 -0.62 8.82
CA LYS A 110 -12.67 0.13 9.99
C LYS A 110 -13.47 1.37 9.56
N ALA A 111 -13.01 2.08 8.54
CA ALA A 111 -13.70 3.26 8.03
C ALA A 111 -15.05 2.93 7.37
N ILE A 112 -15.13 1.82 6.61
CA ILE A 112 -16.40 1.33 6.06
C ILE A 112 -17.36 0.99 7.21
N LYS A 113 -16.91 0.23 8.20
CA LYS A 113 -17.75 -0.16 9.35
C LYS A 113 -18.26 1.06 10.12
N ARG A 114 -17.40 2.05 10.38
CA ARG A 114 -17.77 3.29 11.08
C ARG A 114 -18.76 4.15 10.29
N LYS A 115 -18.61 4.23 8.96
CA LYS A 115 -19.46 5.09 8.13
C LYS A 115 -20.82 4.47 7.84
N PHE A 116 -20.90 3.15 7.78
CA PHE A 116 -22.11 2.42 7.38
C PHE A 116 -22.56 1.44 8.48
N SER A 117 -22.40 1.82 9.75
CA SER A 117 -22.95 1.08 10.89
C SER A 117 -24.47 1.31 10.95
N ASN A 118 -25.19 0.56 10.13
CA ASN A 118 -26.59 0.19 10.33
C ASN A 118 -26.63 -1.32 10.55
#